data_AF-I3S1T6-F1
#
_entry.id   AF-I3S1T6-F1
#
_cell.length_a   1.000
_cell.length_b   1.000
_cell.length_c   1.000
_cell.angle_alpha   90.00
_cell.angle_beta   90.00
_cell.angle_gamma   90.00
#
_symmetry.space_group_name_H-M   'P 1'
#
loop_
_entity.id
_entity.type
_entity.pdbx_description
1 polymer ?
#
loop_
_entity_poly.entity_id
_entity_poly.type
_entity_poly.pdbx_seq_one_letter_code
_entity_poly.pdbx_strand_id
1 'polypeptide(L)'
;MVISKTEVNLKRLLAAAPQQQNQAKLVHYVATLREQLEQLAEEKTPEGLPRISKATLNDYSEKTEAIASKLVHVSDIEVSEDTERNVKENPSEIEDKMPMSPCSGLRRRPIAASSTEDRAHEPDETDHLSSVKLDAAGHAHIEKHRKLQDDLTDEMVGCW
;
A
#
# COMPACT_ATOMS: atom_id res chain seq x y z
N MET A 1 2.57 -21.22 12.52
CA MET A 1 3.48 -20.57 11.56
C MET A 1 2.88 -19.20 11.24
N VAL A 2 3.54 -18.10 11.65
CA VAL A 2 3.01 -16.73 11.44
C VAL A 2 3.63 -16.17 10.16
N ILE A 3 2.86 -16.18 9.08
CA ILE A 3 3.25 -15.59 7.78
C ILE A 3 3.39 -14.07 7.89
N SER A 4 4.39 -13.49 7.22
CA SER A 4 4.61 -12.05 7.24
C SER A 4 3.55 -11.31 6.42
N LYS A 5 3.33 -10.02 6.73
CA LYS A 5 2.39 -9.18 5.97
C LYS A 5 2.82 -9.09 4.49
N THR A 6 4.12 -9.03 4.23
CA THR A 6 4.70 -9.01 2.89
C THR A 6 4.40 -10.29 2.13
N GLU A 7 4.55 -11.45 2.77
CA GLU A 7 4.21 -12.74 2.15
C GLU A 7 2.71 -12.87 1.85
N VAL A 8 1.86 -12.40 2.77
CA VAL A 8 0.40 -12.39 2.59
C VAL A 8 -0.01 -11.43 1.46
N ASN A 9 0.64 -10.27 1.33
CA ASN A 9 0.42 -9.36 0.22
C ASN A 9 0.83 -10.02 -1.11
N LEU A 10 2.02 -10.62 -1.17
CA LEU A 10 2.55 -11.28 -2.36
C LEU A 10 1.61 -12.37 -2.85
N LYS A 11 1.16 -13.26 -1.96
CA LYS A 11 0.22 -14.34 -2.29
C LYS A 11 -1.09 -13.80 -2.87
N ARG A 12 -1.64 -12.73 -2.29
CA ARG A 12 -2.87 -12.09 -2.79
C ARG A 12 -2.65 -11.46 -4.15
N LEU A 13 -1.51 -10.80 -4.36
CA LEU A 13 -1.18 -10.17 -5.63
C LEU A 13 -0.96 -11.21 -6.74
N LEU A 14 -0.28 -12.32 -6.44
CA LEU A 14 -0.12 -13.45 -7.36
C LEU A 14 -1.46 -14.08 -7.76
N ALA A 15 -2.44 -14.12 -6.85
CA ALA A 15 -3.78 -14.61 -7.15
C ALA A 15 -4.60 -13.61 -7.97
N ALA A 16 -4.43 -12.31 -7.71
CA ALA A 16 -5.17 -11.24 -8.36
C ALA A 16 -4.62 -10.89 -9.76
N ALA A 17 -3.31 -11.00 -9.98
CA ALA A 17 -2.66 -10.58 -11.20
C ALA A 17 -3.20 -11.29 -12.46
N PRO A 18 -3.36 -12.63 -12.51
CA PRO A 18 -3.94 -13.30 -13.67
C PRO A 18 -5.39 -12.92 -14.00
N GLN A 19 -6.11 -12.31 -13.04
CA GLN A 19 -7.49 -11.87 -13.24
C GLN A 19 -7.58 -10.45 -13.82
N GLN A 20 -6.48 -9.68 -13.84
CA GLN A 20 -6.47 -8.34 -14.38
C GLN A 20 -6.39 -8.36 -15.90
N GLN A 21 -7.28 -7.61 -16.55
CA GLN A 21 -7.27 -7.40 -18.01
C GLN A 21 -6.53 -6.12 -18.43
N ASN A 22 -6.32 -5.19 -17.50
CA ASN A 22 -5.67 -3.92 -17.81
C ASN A 22 -4.15 -4.08 -17.83
N GLN A 23 -3.54 -3.85 -19.00
CA GLN A 23 -2.09 -4.00 -19.22
C GLN A 23 -1.25 -3.11 -18.29
N ALA A 24 -1.61 -1.83 -18.14
CA ALA A 24 -0.86 -0.92 -17.27
C ALA A 24 -0.88 -1.37 -15.81
N LYS A 25 -2.02 -1.90 -15.34
CA LYS A 25 -2.11 -2.50 -14.00
C LYS A 25 -1.29 -3.79 -13.88
N LEU A 26 -1.28 -4.63 -14.91
CA LEU A 26 -0.46 -5.85 -14.91
C LEU A 26 1.03 -5.52 -14.85
N VAL A 27 1.51 -4.53 -15.62
CA VAL A 27 2.89 -4.04 -15.55
C VAL A 27 3.22 -3.56 -14.13
N HIS A 28 2.33 -2.75 -13.54
CA HIS A 28 2.50 -2.29 -12.17
C HIS A 28 2.53 -3.45 -11.16
N TYR A 29 1.63 -4.43 -11.29
CA TYR A 29 1.59 -5.59 -10.41
C TYR A 29 2.85 -6.45 -10.51
N VAL A 30 3.38 -6.67 -11.71
CA VAL A 30 4.65 -7.38 -11.89
C VAL A 30 5.81 -6.61 -11.23
N ALA A 31 5.84 -5.27 -11.35
CA ALA A 31 6.84 -4.46 -10.67
C ALA A 31 6.72 -4.59 -9.13
N THR A 32 5.51 -4.48 -8.58
CA THR A 32 5.26 -4.65 -7.14
C THR A 32 5.57 -6.07 -6.65
N LEU A 33 5.30 -7.11 -7.44
CA LEU A 33 5.66 -8.49 -7.09
C LEU A 33 7.17 -8.65 -6.93
N ARG A 34 7.97 -8.05 -7.83
CA ARG A 34 9.44 -8.07 -7.75
C ARG A 34 9.96 -7.34 -6.52
N GLU A 35 9.41 -6.16 -6.22
CA GLU A 35 9.75 -5.40 -5.01
C GLU A 35 9.42 -6.20 -3.74
N GLN A 36 8.25 -6.85 -3.68
CA GLN A 36 7.88 -7.67 -2.53
C GLN A 36 8.76 -8.91 -2.36
N LEU A 37 9.26 -9.49 -3.46
CA LEU A 37 10.23 -10.59 -3.40
C LEU A 37 11.57 -10.13 -2.80
N GLU A 38 12.04 -8.95 -3.17
CA GLU A 38 13.25 -8.35 -2.61
C GLU A 38 13.08 -8.08 -1.12
N GLN A 39 11.96 -7.47 -0.72
CA GLN A 39 11.64 -7.25 0.69
C GLN A 39 11.58 -8.56 1.47
N LEU A 40 11.00 -9.63 0.91
CA LEU A 40 10.94 -10.95 1.54
C LEU A 40 12.31 -11.63 1.66
N ALA A 41 13.21 -11.39 0.71
CA ALA A 41 14.58 -11.89 0.77
C ALA A 41 15.41 -11.14 1.83
N GLU A 42 15.14 -9.85 2.02
CA GLU A 42 15.77 -9.02 3.04
C GLU A 42 15.17 -9.21 4.43
N GLU A 43 13.90 -9.64 4.51
CA GLU A 43 13.18 -9.90 5.76
C GLU A 43 13.83 -11.07 6.54
N LYS A 44 14.61 -10.72 7.56
CA LYS A 44 15.22 -11.68 8.49
C LYS A 44 14.44 -11.72 9.81
N THR A 45 14.40 -12.90 10.41
CA THR A 45 13.96 -13.04 11.82
C THR A 45 14.90 -12.24 12.73
N PRO A 46 14.51 -11.91 13.97
CA PRO A 46 15.41 -11.28 14.93
C PRO A 46 16.70 -12.08 15.18
N GLU A 47 16.68 -13.40 14.94
CA GLU A 47 17.86 -14.27 14.91
C GLU A 47 18.80 -14.06 13.71
N GLY A 48 18.45 -13.24 12.72
CA GLY A 48 19.20 -13.06 11.48
C GLY A 48 19.04 -14.19 10.47
N LEU A 49 18.05 -15.07 10.64
CA LEU A 49 17.76 -16.15 9.69
C LEU A 49 16.73 -15.67 8.64
N PRO A 50 16.82 -16.14 7.38
CA PRO A 50 15.81 -15.86 6.37
C PRO A 50 14.44 -16.34 6.86
N ARG A 51 13.44 -15.46 6.81
CA ARG A 51 12.09 -15.77 7.31
C ARG A 51 11.36 -16.80 6.45
N ILE A 52 11.77 -16.93 5.19
CA ILE A 52 11.26 -17.87 4.19
C ILE A 52 12.39 -18.74 3.63
N SER A 53 12.05 -19.96 3.22
CA SER A 53 13.01 -20.87 2.60
C SER A 53 13.40 -20.39 1.18
N LYS A 54 14.61 -20.75 0.73
CA LYS A 54 15.05 -20.45 -0.64
C LYS A 54 14.16 -21.09 -1.71
N ALA A 55 13.63 -22.28 -1.44
CA ALA A 55 12.72 -22.97 -2.34
C ALA A 55 11.43 -22.17 -2.55
N THR A 56 10.81 -21.72 -1.45
CA THR A 56 9.59 -20.90 -1.53
C THR A 56 9.80 -19.55 -2.21
N LEU A 57 10.96 -18.91 -2.01
CA LEU A 57 11.30 -17.66 -2.72
C LEU A 57 11.39 -17.90 -4.23
N ASN A 58 12.01 -19.02 -4.64
CA ASN A 58 12.11 -19.40 -6.05
C ASN A 58 10.73 -19.68 -6.67
N ASP A 59 9.87 -20.43 -5.97
CA ASP A 59 8.50 -20.71 -6.45
C ASP A 59 7.71 -19.42 -6.73
N TYR A 60 7.88 -18.39 -5.88
CA TYR A 60 7.25 -17.10 -6.11
C TYR A 60 7.90 -16.31 -7.26
N SER A 61 9.23 -16.41 -7.41
CA SER A 61 9.97 -15.84 -8.53
C SER A 61 9.46 -16.40 -9.86
N GLU A 62 9.37 -17.73 -9.98
CA GLU A 62 8.86 -18.42 -11.18
C GLU A 62 7.43 -17.99 -11.50
N LYS A 63 6.54 -17.92 -10.51
CA LYS A 63 5.16 -17.44 -10.72
C LYS A 63 5.11 -16.01 -11.22
N THR A 64 6.00 -15.14 -10.74
CA THR A 64 6.09 -13.75 -11.17
C THR A 64 6.59 -13.66 -12.62
N GLU A 65 7.61 -14.44 -12.97
CA GLU A 65 8.11 -14.53 -14.34
C GLU A 65 7.06 -15.08 -15.29
N ALA A 66 6.30 -16.11 -14.91
CA ALA A 66 5.21 -16.64 -15.73
C ALA A 66 4.13 -15.59 -16.04
N ILE A 67 3.82 -14.70 -15.09
CA ILE A 67 2.91 -13.57 -15.32
C ILE A 67 3.56 -12.54 -16.24
N ALA A 68 4.84 -12.22 -16.04
CA ALA A 68 5.58 -11.28 -16.88
C ALA A 68 5.72 -11.78 -18.34
N SER A 69 6.00 -13.06 -18.56
CA SER A 69 6.08 -13.66 -19.90
C SER A 69 4.76 -13.57 -20.65
N LYS A 70 3.63 -13.80 -19.95
CA LYS A 70 2.29 -13.62 -20.55
C LYS A 70 2.05 -12.17 -20.97
N LEU A 71 2.53 -11.20 -20.19
CA LEU A 71 2.39 -9.78 -20.52
C LEU A 71 3.15 -9.40 -21.80
N VAL A 72 4.34 -9.96 -22.00
CA VAL A 72 5.11 -9.76 -23.24
C VAL A 72 4.35 -10.34 -24.44
N HIS A 73 3.74 -11.52 -24.30
CA HIS A 73 2.99 -12.16 -25.37
C HIS A 73 1.71 -11.39 -25.76
N VAL A 74 0.97 -10.83 -24.79
CA VAL A 74 -0.22 -10.02 -25.12
C VAL A 74 0.14 -8.71 -25.82
N SER A 75 1.27 -8.09 -25.46
CA SER A 75 1.78 -6.90 -26.16
C SER A 75 2.13 -7.17 -27.64
N ASP A 76 2.54 -8.40 -27.97
CA ASP A 76 2.89 -8.83 -29.33
C ASP A 76 1.64 -9.17 -30.17
N ILE A 77 0.60 -9.74 -29.53
CA ILE A 77 -0.68 -10.05 -30.17
C ILE A 77 -1.48 -8.79 -30.55
N GLU A 78 -1.33 -7.66 -29.83
CA GLU A 78 -1.96 -6.40 -30.25
C GLU A 78 -1.45 -5.87 -31.62
N VAL A 79 -0.39 -6.47 -32.20
CA VAL A 79 0.15 -6.12 -33.53
C VAL A 79 -0.10 -7.20 -34.60
N SER A 80 -0.49 -8.43 -34.25
CA SER A 80 -0.62 -9.52 -35.22
C SER A 80 -1.87 -10.37 -35.03
N GLU A 81 -2.84 -10.08 -35.91
CA GLU A 81 -3.86 -10.97 -36.45
C GLU A 81 -5.11 -11.31 -35.62
N ASP A 82 -6.18 -10.72 -36.14
CA ASP A 82 -7.57 -11.14 -36.25
C ASP A 82 -7.76 -12.64 -36.58
N THR A 83 -8.95 -13.16 -36.21
CA THR A 83 -9.53 -14.47 -36.60
C THR A 83 -8.96 -15.66 -35.78
N GLU A 84 -9.72 -16.59 -35.17
CA GLU A 84 -11.02 -17.15 -35.53
C GLU A 84 -11.67 -17.99 -34.39
N ARG A 85 -13.01 -17.88 -34.29
CA ARG A 85 -14.07 -18.88 -33.96
C ARG A 85 -14.15 -19.44 -32.52
N ASN A 86 -15.29 -19.60 -31.84
CA ASN A 86 -16.71 -19.82 -32.19
C ASN A 86 -17.52 -19.74 -30.86
N VAL A 87 -18.62 -18.98 -30.73
CA VAL A 87 -20.05 -19.42 -30.65
C VAL A 87 -20.85 -18.11 -30.35
N LYS A 88 -21.56 -17.48 -31.31
CA LYS A 88 -23.03 -17.56 -31.60
C LYS A 88 -23.90 -17.24 -30.34
N GLU A 89 -24.76 -16.21 -30.23
CA GLU A 89 -25.73 -15.60 -31.16
C GLU A 89 -26.39 -14.32 -30.55
N ASN A 90 -26.31 -13.19 -31.27
CA ASN A 90 -27.30 -12.09 -31.50
C ASN A 90 -27.88 -11.22 -30.33
N PRO A 91 -28.49 -10.04 -30.62
CA PRO A 91 -28.07 -8.74 -30.07
C PRO A 91 -29.23 -7.99 -29.38
N SER A 92 -28.94 -6.90 -28.69
CA SER A 92 -29.94 -5.84 -28.55
C SER A 92 -29.24 -4.49 -28.51
N GLU A 93 -29.38 -3.75 -29.61
CA GLU A 93 -29.23 -2.31 -29.65
C GLU A 93 -30.14 -1.68 -28.58
N ILE A 94 -29.58 -0.75 -27.79
CA ILE A 94 -30.25 0.49 -27.45
C ILE A 94 -29.14 1.48 -27.06
N GLU A 95 -28.81 2.27 -28.08
CA GLU A 95 -28.49 3.68 -28.01
C GLU A 95 -29.10 4.36 -26.77
N ASP A 96 -28.28 4.92 -25.88
CA ASP A 96 -28.40 6.35 -25.57
C ASP A 96 -27.36 6.84 -24.56
N LYS A 97 -26.65 7.88 -25.02
CA LYS A 97 -26.25 9.08 -24.27
C LYS A 97 -25.30 8.89 -23.09
N MET A 98 -24.02 9.05 -23.43
CA MET A 98 -23.09 9.84 -22.62
C MET A 98 -23.71 11.20 -22.27
N PRO A 99 -23.58 11.66 -21.03
CA PRO A 99 -22.94 12.95 -20.86
C PRO A 99 -21.73 12.84 -19.95
N MET A 100 -20.58 13.22 -20.50
CA MET A 100 -19.36 13.51 -19.76
C MET A 100 -19.69 14.48 -18.63
N SER A 101 -19.47 14.06 -17.39
CA SER A 101 -19.58 14.94 -16.23
C SER A 101 -18.34 15.83 -16.15
N PRO A 102 -18.46 17.16 -16.27
CA PRO A 102 -17.32 18.06 -16.19
C PRO A 102 -16.84 18.21 -14.75
N CYS A 103 -15.53 17.99 -14.58
CA CYS A 103 -14.63 18.45 -13.53
C CYS A 103 -15.27 19.28 -12.40
N SER A 104 -15.39 18.67 -11.21
CA SER A 104 -15.78 19.33 -9.97
C SER A 104 -14.77 20.43 -9.61
N GLY A 105 -15.21 21.69 -9.75
CA GLY A 105 -14.42 22.89 -9.53
C GLY A 105 -13.84 23.01 -8.12
N LEU A 106 -12.52 22.98 -8.04
CA LEU A 106 -11.75 23.44 -6.89
C LEU A 106 -11.86 24.97 -6.80
N ARG A 107 -12.80 25.46 -5.98
CA ARG A 107 -12.84 26.87 -5.58
C ARG A 107 -11.60 27.19 -4.75
N ARG A 108 -10.61 27.86 -5.35
CA ARG A 108 -9.55 28.53 -4.59
C ARG A 108 -10.17 29.70 -3.82
N ARG A 109 -10.10 29.65 -2.49
CA ARG A 109 -10.34 30.85 -1.66
C ARG A 109 -9.06 31.70 -1.70
N PRO A 110 -9.14 33.02 -1.92
CA PRO A 110 -8.01 33.91 -1.70
C PRO A 110 -7.79 34.09 -0.19
N ILE A 111 -6.56 33.85 0.28
CA ILE A 111 -6.13 34.21 1.64
C ILE A 111 -5.59 35.63 1.58
N ALA A 112 -6.14 36.47 2.46
CA ALA A 112 -5.75 37.86 2.64
C ALA A 112 -4.35 37.99 3.26
N ALA A 113 -3.62 39.01 2.83
CA ALA A 113 -2.37 39.44 3.43
C ALA A 113 -2.60 40.16 4.77
N SER A 114 -1.74 39.87 5.75
CA SER A 114 -1.39 40.74 6.88
C SER A 114 0.09 40.46 7.20
N SER A 115 1.04 41.24 6.69
CA SER A 115 1.54 42.51 7.25
C SER A 115 2.27 42.36 8.59
N THR A 116 3.51 42.83 8.55
CA THR A 116 4.40 43.33 9.61
C THR A 116 5.12 42.33 10.49
N GLU A 117 6.40 42.19 10.16
CA GLU A 117 7.52 41.76 10.98
C GLU A 117 7.76 42.72 12.16
N ASP A 118 8.57 42.23 13.09
CA ASP A 118 9.44 42.96 14.02
C ASP A 118 8.92 43.25 15.44
N ARG A 119 9.26 42.35 16.36
CA ARG A 119 9.80 42.76 17.67
C ARG A 119 10.71 41.68 18.26
N ALA A 120 11.99 42.01 18.32
CA ALA A 120 13.04 41.27 19.01
C ALA A 120 12.81 41.14 20.52
N HIS A 121 13.13 39.97 21.09
CA HIS A 121 13.93 39.81 22.32
C HIS A 121 14.32 38.33 22.51
N GLU A 122 15.62 38.06 22.36
CA GLU A 122 16.39 36.93 22.93
C GLU A 122 16.55 37.10 24.46
N PRO A 123 17.16 36.17 25.22
CA PRO A 123 17.31 34.71 25.10
C PRO A 123 16.85 33.98 26.39
N ASP A 124 16.46 32.70 26.34
CA ASP A 124 16.89 31.76 27.39
C ASP A 124 16.76 30.30 26.97
N GLU A 125 17.63 29.52 27.59
CA GLU A 125 18.15 28.25 27.15
C GLU A 125 17.21 27.08 27.47
N THR A 126 17.44 25.94 26.80
CA THR A 126 16.98 24.58 27.18
C THR A 126 15.50 24.28 26.93
N ASP A 127 15.20 23.65 25.79
CA ASP A 127 14.81 22.24 25.75
C ASP A 127 14.32 21.86 24.36
N HIS A 128 15.00 20.90 23.75
CA HIS A 128 14.70 20.34 22.43
C HIS A 128 13.41 19.52 22.42
N LEU A 129 12.27 20.02 22.86
CA LEU A 129 11.00 19.32 22.72
C LEU A 129 9.89 20.35 22.57
N SER A 130 9.62 20.79 21.34
CA SER A 130 8.31 21.37 21.03
C SER A 130 7.27 20.29 21.33
N SER A 131 6.71 20.32 22.54
CA SER A 131 5.64 19.42 22.95
C SER A 131 4.55 19.49 21.89
N VAL A 132 4.27 18.36 21.26
CA VAL A 132 3.18 18.27 20.29
C VAL A 132 1.92 18.71 21.04
N LYS A 133 1.30 19.80 20.57
CA LYS A 133 0.04 20.32 21.15
C LYS A 133 -1.07 19.34 20.85
N LEU A 134 -1.19 18.31 21.68
CA LEU A 134 -2.33 17.40 21.66
C LEU A 134 -3.50 18.11 22.35
N ASP A 135 -4.69 17.90 21.81
CA ASP A 135 -5.89 18.33 22.49
C ASP A 135 -6.10 17.51 23.78
N ALA A 136 -7.02 17.97 24.64
CA ALA A 136 -7.31 17.28 25.90
C ALA A 136 -7.77 15.83 25.68
N ALA A 137 -8.40 15.52 24.55
CA ALA A 137 -8.85 14.19 24.21
C ALA A 137 -7.67 13.26 23.85
N GLY A 138 -6.67 13.77 23.14
CA GLY A 138 -5.43 13.07 22.81
C GLY A 138 -4.62 12.72 24.06
N HIS A 139 -4.50 13.67 24.99
CA HIS A 139 -3.87 13.41 26.29
C HIS A 139 -4.61 12.34 27.10
N ALA A 140 -5.95 12.41 27.17
CA ALA A 140 -6.76 11.40 27.86
C ALA A 140 -6.63 10.01 27.22
N HIS A 141 -6.54 9.94 25.89
CA HIS A 141 -6.36 8.68 25.18
C HIS A 141 -5.01 8.03 25.50
N ILE A 142 -3.93 8.81 25.47
CA ILE A 142 -2.58 8.34 25.83
C ILE A 142 -2.53 7.88 27.29
N GLU A 143 -3.10 8.67 28.20
CA GLU A 143 -3.15 8.34 29.62
C GLU A 143 -3.93 7.05 29.90
N LYS A 144 -5.05 6.84 29.22
CA LYS A 144 -5.81 5.59 29.32
C LYS A 144 -4.96 4.39 28.91
N HIS A 145 -4.22 4.49 27.80
CA HIS A 145 -3.36 3.41 27.34
C HIS A 145 -2.20 3.14 28.29
N ARG A 146 -1.60 4.19 28.87
CA ARG A 146 -0.56 4.06 29.90
C ARG A 146 -1.07 3.31 31.13
N LYS A 147 -2.22 3.72 31.67
CA LYS A 147 -2.81 3.07 32.86
C LYS A 147 -3.10 1.58 32.64
N LEU A 148 -3.60 1.20 31.46
CA LEU A 148 -3.85 -0.21 31.15
C LEU A 148 -2.57 -1.06 31.14
N GLN A 149 -1.43 -0.48 30.74
CA GLN A 149 -0.13 -1.14 30.79
C GLN A 149 0.40 -1.27 32.22
N ASP A 150 0.22 -0.23 33.03
CA ASP A 150 0.60 -0.22 34.45
C ASP A 150 -0.24 -1.22 35.26
N ASP A 151 -1.57 -1.20 35.11
CA ASP A 151 -2.51 -2.11 35.79
C ASP A 151 -2.20 -3.59 35.46
N LEU A 152 -1.85 -3.89 34.20
CA LEU A 152 -1.47 -5.24 33.77
C LEU A 152 -0.12 -5.69 34.38
N THR A 153 0.78 -4.74 34.64
CA THR A 153 2.09 -5.03 35.21
C THR A 153 2.00 -5.22 36.72
N ASP A 154 1.15 -4.46 37.42
CA ASP A 154 0.95 -4.59 38.87
C ASP A 154 0.35 -5.95 39.27
N GLU A 155 -0.57 -6.50 38.45
CA GLU A 155 -1.18 -7.81 38.70
C GLU A 155 -0.18 -8.98 38.50
N MET A 156 0.79 -8.85 37.59
CA MET A 156 1.80 -9.90 37.35
C MET A 156 2.96 -9.90 38.36
N VAL A 157 3.12 -8.86 39.17
CA VAL A 157 4.21 -8.73 40.16
C VAL A 157 3.84 -9.34 41.52
N GLY A 158 2.58 -9.76 41.71
CA GLY A 158 2.08 -10.40 42.95
C GLY A 158 2.42 -11.89 43.14
N CYS A 159 3.22 -12.51 42.26
CA CYS A 159 3.61 -13.92 42.34
C CYS A 159 5.13 -14.11 42.37
N TRP A 160 5.80 -13.48 43.34
CA TRP A 160 7.16 -13.81 43.78
C TRP A 160 7.20 -13.92 45.31
#